data_AF-A0A961SL91-F1
#
_entry.id   AF-A0A961SL91-F1
#
_cell.length_a   1.000
_cell.length_b   1.000
_cell.length_c   1.000
_cell.angle_alpha   90.00
_cell.angle_beta   90.00
_cell.angle_gamma   90.00
#
_symmetry.space_group_name_H-M   'P 1'
#
loop_
_entity.id
_entity.type
_entity.pdbx_description
1 polymer ?
#
loop_
_entity_poly.entity_id
_entity_poly.type
_entity_poly.pdbx_seq_one_letter_code
_entity_poly.pdbx_strand_id
1 'polypeptide(L)'
;MKPENLVHMANQIGKFFQYQRKDEIVPGIANHIRKFWEPRMRTAIFAYIDQGGDGLDPLVKEALVHLKERREVTETSFRGTEAS
;
A
#
# COMPACT_ATOMS: atom_id res chain seq x y z
N MET A 1 -12.14 -6.08 9.65
CA MET A 1 -11.16 -7.16 9.41
C MET A 1 -9.99 -6.97 10.38
N LYS A 2 -9.39 -8.04 10.90
CA LYS A 2 -8.24 -7.92 11.81
C LYS A 2 -6.97 -7.52 11.04
N PRO A 3 -6.09 -6.67 11.58
CA PRO A 3 -4.85 -6.26 10.92
C PRO A 3 -3.96 -7.45 10.51
N GLU A 4 -3.90 -8.48 11.36
CA GLU A 4 -3.12 -9.71 11.14
C GLU A 4 -3.49 -10.41 9.82
N ASN A 5 -4.78 -10.46 9.49
CA ASN A 5 -5.25 -11.05 8.24
C ASN A 5 -4.83 -10.22 7.02
N LEU A 6 -4.85 -8.89 7.14
CA LEU A 6 -4.39 -8.00 6.07
C LEU A 6 -2.89 -8.15 5.84
N VAL A 7 -2.10 -8.25 6.91
CA VAL A 7 -0.64 -8.52 6.84
C VAL A 7 -0.40 -9.84 6.12
N HIS A 8 -1.10 -10.91 6.51
CA HIS A 8 -0.98 -12.21 5.86
C HIS A 8 -1.28 -12.13 4.36
N MET A 9 -2.41 -11.54 3.98
CA MET A 9 -2.80 -11.38 2.58
C MET A 9 -1.81 -10.53 1.79
N ALA A 10 -1.31 -9.43 2.36
CA ALA A 10 -0.33 -8.55 1.72
C ALA A 10 0.99 -9.30 1.46
N ASN A 11 1.45 -10.10 2.42
CA ASN A 11 2.64 -10.93 2.25
C ASN A 11 2.46 -12.03 1.21
N GLN A 12 1.27 -12.62 1.09
CA GLN A 12 0.98 -13.57 0.02
C GLN A 12 1.07 -12.91 -1.36
N ILE A 13 0.60 -11.67 -1.51
CA ILE A 13 0.79 -10.88 -2.73
C ILE A 13 2.29 -10.68 -2.98
N GLY A 14 3.06 -10.26 -1.97
CA GLY A 14 4.52 -10.10 -2.11
C GLY A 14 5.23 -11.36 -2.63
N LYS A 15 4.89 -12.52 -2.08
CA LYS A 15 5.43 -13.82 -2.54
C LYS A 15 5.10 -14.15 -3.99
N PHE A 16 3.98 -13.67 -4.52
CA PHE A 16 3.67 -13.85 -5.94
C PHE A 16 4.60 -13.02 -6.83
N PHE A 17 4.92 -11.79 -6.42
CA PHE A 17 5.76 -10.88 -7.19
C PHE A 17 7.28 -11.13 -7.04
N GLN A 18 7.72 -11.97 -6.09
CA GLN A 18 9.14 -12.21 -5.81
C GLN A 18 9.98 -12.69 -7.01
N TYR A 19 9.33 -13.26 -8.03
CA TYR A 19 10.00 -13.77 -9.25
C TYR A 19 10.09 -12.74 -10.38
N GLN A 20 9.50 -11.57 -10.21
CA GLN A 20 9.58 -10.49 -11.20
C GLN A 20 10.92 -9.76 -11.13
N ARG A 21 11.19 -8.91 -12.13
CA ARG A 21 12.38 -8.05 -12.08
C ARG A 21 12.28 -7.12 -10.87
N LYS A 22 13.41 -6.86 -10.20
CA LYS A 22 13.45 -6.12 -8.92
C LYS A 22 12.77 -4.75 -9.00
N ASP A 23 12.89 -4.07 -10.13
CA ASP A 23 12.27 -2.77 -10.44
C ASP A 23 10.74 -2.84 -10.57
N GLU A 24 10.18 -4.02 -10.84
CA GLU A 24 8.73 -4.23 -11.01
C GLU A 24 8.04 -4.76 -9.74
N ILE A 25 8.78 -5.26 -8.75
CA ILE A 25 8.20 -5.91 -7.56
C ILE A 25 7.35 -4.91 -6.76
N VAL A 26 7.96 -3.82 -6.31
CA VAL A 26 7.30 -2.82 -5.45
C VAL A 26 6.13 -2.14 -6.17
N PRO A 27 6.28 -1.63 -7.42
CA PRO A 27 5.15 -1.07 -8.18
C PRO A 27 4.04 -2.10 -8.46
N GLY A 28 4.42 -3.35 -8.72
CA GLY A 28 3.49 -4.45 -8.97
C GLY A 28 2.60 -4.75 -7.77
N ILE A 29 3.20 -4.90 -6.59
CA ILE A 29 2.48 -5.13 -5.32
C ILE A 29 1.55 -3.95 -5.03
N ALA A 30 2.07 -2.71 -5.10
CA ALA A 30 1.30 -1.49 -4.83
C ALA A 30 0.08 -1.37 -5.75
N ASN A 31 0.25 -1.61 -7.05
CA ASN A 31 -0.84 -1.58 -8.02
C ASN A 31 -1.85 -2.70 -7.78
N HIS A 32 -1.40 -3.91 -7.43
CA HIS A 32 -2.30 -5.02 -7.11
C HIS A 32 -3.18 -4.68 -5.90
N ILE A 33 -2.58 -4.24 -4.80
CA ILE A 33 -3.32 -3.84 -3.60
C ILE A 33 -4.29 -2.69 -3.92
N ARG A 34 -3.86 -1.67 -4.67
CA ARG A 34 -4.75 -0.57 -5.10
C ARG A 34 -5.96 -1.05 -5.88
N LYS A 35 -5.77 -1.99 -6.81
CA LYS A 35 -6.80 -2.44 -7.75
C LYS A 35 -7.79 -3.41 -7.11
N PHE A 36 -7.32 -4.31 -6.26
CA PHE A 36 -8.12 -5.41 -5.74
C PHE A 36 -8.58 -5.23 -4.29
N TRP A 37 -7.98 -4.34 -3.51
CA TRP A 37 -8.43 -4.09 -2.15
C TRP A 37 -9.40 -2.91 -2.07
N GLU A 38 -10.45 -3.12 -1.29
CA GLU A 38 -11.40 -2.07 -0.97
C GLU A 38 -10.73 -0.89 -0.23
N PRO A 39 -11.26 0.34 -0.38
CA PRO A 39 -10.72 1.51 0.31
C PRO A 39 -10.54 1.31 1.83
N ARG A 40 -11.49 0.63 2.49
CA ARG A 40 -11.43 0.38 3.94
C ARG A 40 -10.27 -0.52 4.34
N MET A 41 -9.97 -1.56 3.53
CA MET A 41 -8.81 -2.43 3.77
C MET A 41 -7.50 -1.68 3.62
N ARG A 42 -7.41 -0.79 2.62
CA ARG A 42 -6.23 0.06 2.38
C ARG A 42 -6.02 1.02 3.55
N THR A 43 -7.06 1.68 4.03
CA THR A 43 -6.97 2.55 5.22
C THR A 43 -6.53 1.78 6.45
N ALA A 44 -7.06 0.57 6.66
CA ALA A 44 -6.69 -0.26 7.81
C ALA A 44 -5.21 -0.70 7.78
N ILE A 45 -4.69 -1.11 6.63
CA ILE A 45 -3.27 -1.50 6.53
C ILE A 45 -2.33 -0.29 6.62
N PHE A 46 -2.72 0.89 6.12
CA PHE A 46 -1.93 2.11 6.31
C PHE A 46 -1.84 2.51 7.79
N ALA A 47 -2.95 2.47 8.51
CA ALA A 47 -2.95 2.71 9.95
C ALA A 47 -2.10 1.68 10.73
N TYR A 48 -2.00 0.45 10.22
CA TYR A 48 -1.12 -0.57 10.81
C TYR A 48 0.36 -0.29 10.55
N ILE A 49 0.71 0.21 9.37
CA ILE A 49 2.09 0.64 9.05
C ILE A 49 2.52 1.81 9.93
N ASP A 50 1.61 2.75 10.21
CA ASP A 50 1.88 3.90 11.10
C ASP A 50 2.17 3.45 12.55
N GLN A 51 1.79 2.23 12.93
CA GLN A 51 2.10 1.62 14.23
C GLN A 51 3.39 0.78 14.21
N GLY A 52 4.11 0.72 13.09
CA GLY A 52 5.35 -0.03 12.91
C GLY A 52 5.28 -1.08 11.80
N GLY A 53 4.09 -1.63 11.53
CA GLY A 53 3.86 -2.58 10.44
C GLY A 53 4.57 -3.93 10.63
N ASP A 54 4.61 -4.44 11.85
CA ASP A 54 5.28 -5.70 12.18
C ASP A 54 4.73 -6.89 11.38
N GLY A 55 5.62 -7.81 11.03
CA GLY A 55 5.26 -9.01 10.26
C GLY A 55 5.00 -8.77 8.77
N LEU A 56 5.04 -7.54 8.26
CA LEU A 56 5.06 -7.27 6.82
C LEU A 56 6.43 -7.61 6.22
N ASP A 57 6.40 -8.25 5.05
CA ASP A 57 7.62 -8.42 4.25
C ASP A 57 8.19 -7.04 3.85
N PRO A 58 9.52 -6.84 3.84
CA PRO A 58 10.12 -5.54 3.51
C PRO A 58 9.64 -4.93 2.19
N LEU A 59 9.52 -5.74 1.13
CA LEU A 59 9.09 -5.27 -0.19
C LEU A 59 7.59 -4.92 -0.21
N VAL A 60 6.80 -5.63 0.58
CA VAL A 60 5.37 -5.34 0.75
C VAL A 60 5.17 -4.05 1.56
N LYS A 61 5.96 -3.86 2.62
CA LYS A 61 5.93 -2.63 3.42
C LYS A 61 6.30 -1.43 2.56
N GLU A 62 7.36 -1.53 1.76
CA GLU A 62 7.77 -0.48 0.81
C GLU A 62 6.66 -0.17 -0.20
N ALA A 63 6.05 -1.20 -0.79
CA ALA A 63 4.93 -1.02 -1.74
C ALA A 63 3.72 -0.31 -1.12
N LEU A 64 3.40 -0.61 0.14
CA LEU A 64 2.30 0.02 0.85
C LEU A 64 2.61 1.48 1.23
N VAL A 65 3.85 1.78 1.63
CA VAL A 65 4.31 3.17 1.87
C VAL A 65 4.22 3.97 0.58
N HIS A 66 4.76 3.43 -0.52
CA HIS A 66 4.69 4.06 -1.84
C HIS A 66 3.24 4.31 -2.29
N LEU A 67 2.33 3.36 -2.02
CA LEU A 67 0.92 3.52 -2.33
C LEU A 67 0.24 4.60 -1.47
N LYS A 68 0.59 4.71 -0.17
CA LYS A 68 0.07 5.73 0.75
C LYS A 68 0.46 7.13 0.28
N GLU A 69 1.74 7.35 -0.03
CA GLU A 69 2.27 8.63 -0.50
C GLU A 69 1.62 9.07 -1.82
N ARG A 70 1.44 8.16 -2.78
CA ARG A 70 0.75 8.45 -4.05
C ARG A 70 -0.70 8.91 -3.86
N ARG A 71 -1.37 8.48 -2.79
CA ARG A 71 -2.74 8.91 -2.48
C ARG A 71 -2.75 10.37 -2.03
N GLU A 72 -1.83 10.73 -1.14
CA GLU A 72 -1.73 12.08 -0.57
C GLU A 72 -1.41 13.13 -1.63
N VAL A 73 -0.56 12.79 -2.62
CA VAL A 73 -0.27 13.67 -3.76
C VAL A 73 -1.50 13.93 -4.63
N THR A 74 -2.34 12.89 -4.84
CA THR A 74 -3.55 13.03 -5.66
C THR A 74 -4.63 13.86 -4.93
N GLU A 75 -4.76 13.72 -3.61
CA GLU A 75 -5.72 14.49 -2.80
C GLU A 75 -5.27 15.94 -2.59
N THR A 76 -3.97 16.20 -2.44
CA THR A 76 -3.41 17.55 -2.24
C THR A 76 -3.50 18.39 -3.52
N SER A 77 -3.32 17.76 -4.68
CA SER A 77 -3.38 18.45 -5.99
C SER A 77 -4.76 19.02 -6.33
N PHE A 78 -5.83 18.62 -5.63
CA PHE A 78 -7.18 19.12 -5.86
C PHE A 78 -7.57 20.31 -4.97
N ARG A 79 -6.74 20.65 -3.96
CA ARG A 79 -7.10 21.63 -2.92
C ARG A 79 -6.56 23.05 -3.15
N GLY A 80 -6.10 23.35 -4.36
CA GLY A 80 -5.37 24.59 -4.68
C GLY A 80 -5.97 25.40 -5.83
N THR A 81 -7.25 25.75 -5.80
CA THR A 81 -7.81 26.81 -6.66
C THR A 81 -9.10 27.42 -6.07
N GLU A 82 -9.10 27.97 -4.86
CA GLU A 82 -10.14 28.93 -4.47
C GLU A 82 -9.56 30.06 -3.62
N ALA A 83 -10.00 31.29 -3.95
CA ALA A 83 -9.74 32.59 -3.33
C ALA A 83 -8.51 33.39 -3.84
N SER A 84 -8.73 34.11 -4.94
CA SER A 84 -8.28 35.51 -5.09
C SER A 84 -9.40 36.31 -5.76
#